data_AF-A0A5R2MZ98-F1
#
_entry.id   AF-A0A5R2MZ98-F1
#
_cell.length_a   1.000
_cell.length_b   1.000
_cell.length_c   1.000
_cell.angle_alpha   90.00
_cell.angle_beta   90.00
_cell.angle_gamma   90.00
#
_symmetry.space_group_name_H-M   'P 1'
#
loop_
_entity.id
_entity.type
_entity.pdbx_description
1 polymer ?
#
loop_
_entity_poly.entity_id
_entity_poly.type
_entity_poly.pdbx_seq_one_letter_code
_entity_poly.pdbx_strand_id
1 'polypeptide(L)'
;YRADRTGRELGEMTVGVVGYGNIGTKVVRLLRAFGCHVLVSDPYVQLSAEDRNAGVELVALDDLLSRSDVVTLHSRVTQETRGLIGKDTIGRMKPGVIFVNTARGPLVDYDALYEALVSGQ
;
A
#
# COMPACT_ATOMS: atom_id res chain seq x y z
N TYR A 1 20.14 -21.40 0.93
CA TYR A 1 18.82 -20.78 0.66
C TYR A 1 17.81 -21.91 0.53
N ARG A 2 16.75 -21.93 1.34
CA ARG A 2 15.72 -22.99 1.33
C ARG A 2 14.44 -22.43 0.72
N ALA A 3 14.32 -22.58 -0.60
CA ALA A 3 13.19 -22.07 -1.38
C ALA A 3 11.83 -22.60 -0.88
N ASP A 4 11.84 -23.77 -0.24
CA ASP A 4 10.67 -24.45 0.34
C ASP A 4 10.08 -23.76 1.59
N ARG A 5 10.78 -22.79 2.18
CA ARG A 5 10.33 -22.07 3.41
C ARG A 5 10.42 -20.55 3.30
N THR A 6 10.82 -20.02 2.16
CA THR A 6 10.91 -18.58 1.90
C THR A 6 9.66 -18.08 1.20
N GLY A 7 9.10 -16.98 1.70
CA GLY A 7 8.01 -16.28 1.04
C GLY A 7 8.45 -15.64 -0.28
N ARG A 8 7.52 -14.94 -0.93
CA ARG A 8 7.79 -14.19 -2.16
C ARG A 8 8.87 -13.13 -1.94
N GLU A 9 9.69 -12.87 -2.97
CA GLU A 9 10.73 -11.84 -2.93
C GLU A 9 10.16 -10.46 -3.20
N LEU A 10 10.57 -9.44 -2.42
CA LEU A 10 10.02 -8.10 -2.52
C LEU A 10 10.29 -7.45 -3.89
N GLY A 11 11.46 -7.72 -4.49
CA GLY A 11 11.84 -7.15 -5.79
C GLY A 11 10.92 -7.57 -6.95
N GLU A 12 10.15 -8.65 -6.78
CA GLU A 12 9.18 -9.14 -7.77
C GLU A 12 7.75 -8.68 -7.47
N MET A 13 7.54 -7.92 -6.40
CA MET A 13 6.22 -7.49 -5.95
C MET A 13 5.84 -6.10 -6.47
N THR A 14 4.53 -5.86 -6.48
CA THR A 14 3.97 -4.52 -6.53
C THR A 14 3.67 -4.02 -5.12
N VAL A 15 4.24 -2.89 -4.73
CA VAL A 15 4.03 -2.24 -3.43
C VAL A 15 3.24 -0.94 -3.61
N GLY A 16 2.06 -0.90 -3.01
CA GLY A 16 1.18 0.25 -2.96
C GLY A 16 1.42 1.11 -1.72
N VAL A 17 1.80 2.36 -1.93
CA VAL A 17 2.02 3.37 -0.89
C VAL A 17 0.84 4.35 -0.87
N VAL A 18 0.02 4.28 0.18
CA VAL A 18 -1.12 5.20 0.37
C VAL A 18 -0.65 6.39 1.20
N GLY A 19 -0.63 7.56 0.57
CA GLY A 19 -0.11 8.81 1.11
C GLY A 19 1.35 9.04 0.73
N TYR A 20 1.62 10.15 0.04
CA TYR A 20 2.93 10.55 -0.48
C TYR A 20 3.38 11.88 0.14
N GLY A 21 3.22 11.97 1.46
CA GLY A 21 3.81 13.01 2.28
C GLY A 21 5.23 12.65 2.74
N ASN A 22 5.71 13.33 3.79
CA ASN A 22 7.08 13.18 4.31
C ASN A 22 7.54 11.73 4.59
N ILE A 23 6.63 10.86 5.09
CA ILE A 23 6.96 9.45 5.35
C ILE A 23 6.83 8.62 4.06
N GLY A 24 5.73 8.76 3.32
CA GLY A 24 5.48 8.04 2.09
C GLY A 24 6.61 8.20 1.06
N THR A 25 7.09 9.42 0.84
CA THR A 25 8.20 9.68 -0.10
C THR A 25 9.50 8.96 0.33
N LYS A 26 9.78 8.87 1.64
CA LYS A 26 10.95 8.15 2.14
C LYS A 26 10.81 6.65 1.93
N VAL A 27 9.60 6.11 2.16
CA VAL A 27 9.29 4.70 1.93
C VAL A 27 9.42 4.35 0.45
N VAL A 28 8.89 5.18 -0.45
CA VAL A 28 9.05 5.03 -1.91
C VAL A 28 10.52 4.92 -2.30
N ARG A 29 11.39 5.81 -1.78
CA ARG A 29 12.83 5.76 -2.06
C ARG A 29 13.50 4.47 -1.60
N LEU A 30 13.12 3.96 -0.44
CA LEU A 30 13.64 2.68 0.07
C LEU A 30 13.16 1.51 -0.79
N LEU A 31 11.87 1.48 -1.13
CA LEU A 31 11.25 0.45 -1.97
C LEU A 31 11.89 0.38 -3.36
N ARG A 32 12.19 1.53 -3.98
CA ARG A 32 12.91 1.60 -5.26
C ARG A 32 14.24 0.85 -5.22
N ALA A 33 14.96 0.88 -4.08
CA ALA A 33 16.24 0.17 -3.94
C ALA A 33 16.07 -1.36 -3.89
N PHE A 34 14.88 -1.86 -3.53
CA PHE A 34 14.56 -3.29 -3.58
C PHE A 34 14.19 -3.78 -4.98
N GLY A 35 14.02 -2.87 -5.96
CA GLY A 35 13.65 -3.23 -7.34
C GLY A 35 12.18 -3.57 -7.56
N CYS A 36 11.32 -3.40 -6.55
CA CYS A 36 9.89 -3.66 -6.65
C CYS A 36 9.18 -2.61 -7.52
N HIS A 37 7.99 -2.95 -8.04
CA HIS A 37 7.11 -1.98 -8.69
C HIS A 37 6.40 -1.14 -7.62
N VAL A 38 6.44 0.19 -7.74
CA VAL A 38 5.88 1.08 -6.70
C VAL A 38 4.69 1.86 -7.27
N LEU A 39 3.53 1.66 -6.66
CA LEU A 39 2.33 2.45 -6.91
C LEU A 39 2.12 3.40 -5.73
N VAL A 40 1.71 4.62 -6.04
CA VAL A 40 1.41 5.66 -5.06
C VAL A 40 -0.02 6.12 -5.26
N SER A 41 -0.76 6.32 -4.17
CA SER A 41 -2.05 7.01 -4.22
C SER A 41 -2.09 8.10 -3.16
N ASP A 42 -2.22 9.34 -3.63
CA ASP A 42 -2.42 10.53 -2.80
C ASP A 42 -3.08 11.61 -3.68
N PRO A 43 -4.31 12.05 -3.36
CA PRO A 43 -5.08 12.95 -4.21
C PRO A 43 -4.56 14.40 -4.20
N TYR A 44 -3.65 14.76 -3.29
CA TYR A 44 -3.25 16.16 -3.07
C TYR A 44 -1.83 16.47 -3.53
N VAL A 45 -1.10 15.49 -4.06
CA VAL A 45 0.32 15.63 -4.39
C VAL A 45 0.63 15.10 -5.78
N GLN A 46 1.77 15.51 -6.29
CA GLN A 46 2.34 15.02 -7.54
C GLN A 46 3.66 14.34 -7.21
N LEU A 47 3.99 13.28 -7.95
CA LEU A 47 5.29 12.62 -7.82
C LEU A 47 6.41 13.58 -8.18
N SER A 48 7.52 13.46 -7.46
CA SER A 48 8.77 14.13 -7.83
C SER A 48 9.24 13.67 -9.21
N ALA A 49 9.97 14.53 -9.93
CA ALA A 49 10.56 14.14 -11.22
C ALA A 49 11.48 12.92 -11.08
N GLU A 50 12.20 12.83 -9.95
CA GLU A 50 13.07 11.71 -9.62
C GLU A 50 12.28 10.39 -9.52
N ASP A 51 11.17 10.37 -8.80
CA ASP A 51 10.36 9.17 -8.61
C ASP A 51 9.64 8.76 -9.90
N ARG A 52 9.15 9.73 -10.69
CA ARG A 52 8.60 9.43 -12.03
C ARG A 52 9.63 8.78 -12.95
N ASN A 53 10.84 9.34 -13.00
CA ASN A 53 11.93 8.79 -13.82
C ASN A 53 12.37 7.40 -13.37
N ALA A 54 12.10 7.05 -12.11
CA ALA A 54 12.37 5.73 -11.56
C ALA A 54 11.20 4.74 -11.72
N GLY A 55 10.15 5.11 -12.46
CA GLY A 55 9.02 4.23 -12.74
C GLY A 55 7.99 4.12 -11.62
N VAL A 56 8.00 5.05 -10.65
CA VAL A 56 6.91 5.14 -9.66
C VAL A 56 5.66 5.68 -10.35
N GLU A 57 4.53 5.00 -10.17
CA GLU A 57 3.25 5.40 -10.75
C GLU A 57 2.33 6.06 -9.71
N LEU A 58 1.75 7.21 -10.05
CA LEU A 58 0.66 7.81 -9.28
C LEU A 58 -0.66 7.31 -9.86
N VAL A 59 -1.45 6.61 -9.04
CA VAL A 59 -2.69 5.94 -9.49
C VAL A 59 -3.84 6.21 -8.52
N ALA A 60 -5.06 5.93 -8.97
CA ALA A 60 -6.22 5.96 -8.09
C ALA A 60 -6.10 4.89 -6.99
N LEU A 61 -6.74 5.13 -5.84
CA LEU A 61 -6.69 4.20 -4.72
C LEU A 61 -7.16 2.80 -5.12
N ASP A 62 -8.21 2.72 -5.93
CA ASP A 62 -8.81 1.46 -6.39
C ASP A 62 -7.84 0.64 -7.25
N ASP A 63 -7.09 1.30 -8.13
CA ASP A 63 -6.05 0.67 -8.94
C ASP A 63 -4.88 0.21 -8.07
N LEU A 64 -4.49 1.02 -7.08
CA LEU A 64 -3.45 0.64 -6.12
C LEU A 64 -3.84 -0.63 -5.36
N LEU A 65 -5.06 -0.68 -4.81
CA LEU A 65 -5.54 -1.80 -4.00
C LEU A 65 -5.59 -3.10 -4.81
N SER A 66 -6.11 -3.06 -6.04
CA SER A 66 -6.26 -4.24 -6.90
C SER A 66 -4.94 -4.76 -7.47
N ARG A 67 -3.93 -3.90 -7.63
CA ARG A 67 -2.64 -4.27 -8.24
C ARG A 67 -1.56 -4.63 -7.22
N SER A 68 -1.69 -4.21 -5.97
CA SER A 68 -0.63 -4.33 -4.95
C SER A 68 -0.60 -5.70 -4.28
N ASP A 69 0.61 -6.24 -4.12
CA ASP A 69 0.89 -7.40 -3.27
C ASP A 69 1.17 -6.99 -1.82
N VAL A 70 1.64 -5.75 -1.64
CA VAL A 70 1.85 -5.12 -0.33
C VAL A 70 1.20 -3.75 -0.35
N VAL A 71 0.40 -3.41 0.65
CA VAL A 71 -0.20 -2.07 0.82
C VAL A 71 0.29 -1.47 2.14
N THR A 72 0.89 -0.28 2.08
CA THR A 72 1.39 0.44 3.26
C THR A 72 0.75 1.82 3.41
N LEU A 73 0.24 2.12 4.61
CA LEU A 73 -0.44 3.38 4.92
C LEU A 73 0.49 4.41 5.57
N HIS A 74 0.52 5.60 5.00
CA HIS A 74 1.24 6.77 5.50
C HIS A 74 0.43 8.08 5.44
N SER A 75 -0.87 8.00 5.15
CA SER A 75 -1.79 9.13 5.14
C SER A 75 -2.08 9.68 6.54
N ARG A 76 -2.49 10.95 6.62
CA ARG A 76 -3.03 11.54 7.86
C ARG A 76 -4.50 11.16 8.02
N VAL A 77 -4.97 11.13 9.27
CA VAL A 77 -6.41 11.03 9.57
C VAL A 77 -7.05 12.39 9.35
N THR A 78 -8.01 12.44 8.45
CA THR A 78 -8.95 13.55 8.21
C THR A 78 -10.37 13.01 8.36
N GLN A 79 -11.39 13.86 8.15
CA GLN A 79 -12.76 13.35 8.05
C GLN A 79 -12.95 12.43 6.84
N GLU A 80 -12.25 12.69 5.74
CA GLU A 80 -12.37 11.93 4.49
C GLU A 80 -11.60 10.60 4.54
N THR A 81 -10.49 10.54 5.28
CA THR A 81 -9.64 9.33 5.35
C THR A 81 -9.96 8.44 6.54
N ARG A 82 -10.93 8.80 7.39
CA ARG A 82 -11.38 7.94 8.48
C ARG A 82 -12.12 6.73 7.89
N GLY A 83 -11.69 5.53 8.25
CA GLY A 83 -12.21 4.29 7.65
C GLY A 83 -11.86 4.13 6.18
N LEU A 84 -10.81 4.80 5.69
CA LEU A 84 -10.31 4.69 4.32
C LEU A 84 -10.09 3.23 3.91
N ILE A 85 -9.58 2.41 4.85
CA ILE A 85 -9.47 0.97 4.70
C ILE A 85 -10.61 0.31 5.46
N GLY A 86 -11.73 0.12 4.77
CA GLY A 86 -12.90 -0.61 5.24
C GLY A 86 -13.26 -1.80 4.35
N LYS A 87 -14.42 -2.41 4.62
CA LYS A 87 -14.89 -3.65 3.97
C LYS A 87 -14.77 -3.62 2.44
N ASP A 88 -15.29 -2.57 1.80
CA ASP A 88 -15.28 -2.45 0.33
C ASP A 88 -13.86 -2.31 -0.22
N THR A 89 -13.02 -1.52 0.44
CA THR A 89 -11.63 -1.34 0.01
C THR A 89 -10.78 -2.59 0.19
N ILE A 90 -11.01 -3.34 1.28
CA ILE A 90 -10.34 -4.62 1.53
C ILE A 90 -10.78 -5.65 0.49
N GLY A 91 -12.06 -5.70 0.14
CA GLY A 91 -12.58 -6.60 -0.89
C GLY A 91 -12.01 -6.35 -2.30
N ARG A 92 -11.39 -5.18 -2.53
CA ARG A 92 -10.68 -4.85 -3.78
C ARG A 92 -9.21 -5.24 -3.77
N MET A 93 -8.66 -5.61 -2.61
CA MET A 93 -7.28 -6.05 -2.50
C MET A 93 -7.12 -7.47 -3.06
N LYS A 94 -5.89 -7.82 -3.46
CA LYS A 94 -5.57 -9.20 -3.82
C LYS A 94 -5.71 -10.12 -2.60
N PRO A 95 -6.21 -11.35 -2.77
CA PRO A 95 -6.18 -12.36 -1.72
C PRO A 95 -4.76 -12.58 -1.18
N GLY A 96 -4.61 -12.51 0.15
CA GLY A 96 -3.32 -12.71 0.81
C GLY A 96 -2.34 -11.53 0.68
N VAL A 97 -2.86 -10.34 0.37
CA VAL A 97 -2.10 -9.09 0.38
C VAL A 97 -1.42 -8.87 1.75
N ILE A 98 -0.21 -8.32 1.74
CA ILE A 98 0.46 -7.88 2.97
C ILE A 98 0.01 -6.45 3.27
N PHE A 99 -0.77 -6.26 4.32
CA PHE A 99 -1.23 -4.93 4.74
C PHE A 99 -0.42 -4.39 5.93
N VAL A 100 0.11 -3.17 5.80
CA VAL A 100 0.95 -2.51 6.81
C VAL A 100 0.37 -1.14 7.16
N ASN A 101 -0.03 -0.95 8.41
CA ASN A 101 -0.44 0.36 8.92
C ASN A 101 0.59 0.90 9.92
N THR A 102 1.38 1.89 9.49
CA THR A 102 2.28 2.66 10.38
C THR A 102 1.77 4.09 10.64
N ALA A 103 0.59 4.41 10.11
CA ALA A 103 -0.04 5.71 10.25
C ALA A 103 -0.85 5.76 11.55
N ARG A 104 -2.18 5.61 11.47
CA ARG A 104 -3.07 5.75 12.62
C ARG A 104 -4.22 4.75 12.50
N GLY A 105 -4.66 4.23 13.65
CA GLY A 105 -5.74 3.25 13.72
C GLY A 105 -7.05 3.69 13.05
N PRO A 106 -7.53 4.94 13.23
CA PRO A 106 -8.80 5.39 12.63
C PRO A 106 -8.87 5.40 11.10
N LEU A 107 -7.76 5.18 10.39
CA LEU A 107 -7.77 4.98 8.94
C LEU A 107 -8.38 3.62 8.55
N VAL A 108 -8.46 2.69 9.50
CA VAL A 108 -8.83 1.30 9.27
C VAL A 108 -10.08 0.97 10.08
N ASP A 109 -11.04 0.33 9.43
CA ASP A 109 -12.12 -0.38 10.09
C ASP A 109 -11.57 -1.73 10.59
N TYR A 110 -11.45 -1.86 11.90
CA TYR A 110 -10.85 -3.05 12.53
C TYR A 110 -11.77 -4.27 12.47
N ASP A 111 -13.09 -4.09 12.43
CA ASP A 111 -14.02 -5.21 12.32
C ASP A 111 -13.94 -5.80 10.91
N ALA A 112 -13.92 -4.94 9.89
CA ALA A 112 -13.70 -5.37 8.50
C ALA A 112 -12.32 -6.02 8.29
N LEU A 113 -11.27 -5.47 8.92
CA LEU A 113 -9.93 -6.08 8.88
C LEU A 113 -9.92 -7.47 9.52
N TYR A 114 -10.58 -7.64 10.66
CA TYR A 114 -10.67 -8.93 11.35
C TYR A 114 -11.40 -9.96 10.48
N GLU A 115 -12.55 -9.60 9.89
CA GLU A 115 -13.29 -10.48 8.97
C GLU A 115 -12.40 -10.94 7.80
N ALA A 116 -11.63 -10.02 7.21
CA ALA A 116 -10.72 -10.33 6.11
C ALA A 116 -9.61 -11.30 6.53
N LEU A 117 -8.96 -11.05 7.66
CA LEU A 117 -7.91 -11.94 8.19
C LEU A 117 -8.42 -13.35 8.48
N VAL A 118 -9.64 -13.49 9.02
CA VAL A 118 -10.25 -14.80 9.30
C VAL A 118 -10.64 -15.53 8.03
N SER A 119 -11.14 -14.82 7.02
CA SER A 119 -11.56 -15.39 5.74
C SER A 119 -10.40 -15.70 4.79
N GLY A 120 -9.22 -15.13 5.02
CA GLY A 120 -8.06 -15.25 4.14
C GLY A 120 -8.10 -14.31 2.92
N GLN A 121 -8.92 -13.26 2.98
CA GLN A 121 -8.91 -12.16 2.03
C GLN A 121 -7.63 -11.33 2.17
#